data_AF-A0ABD3FBW0-F1
#
_entry.id   AF-A0ABD3FBW0-F1
#
_cell.length_a   1.000
_cell.length_b   1.000
_cell.length_c   1.000
_cell.angle_alpha   90.00
_cell.angle_beta   90.00
_cell.angle_gamma   90.00
#
_symmetry.space_group_name_H-M   'P 1'
#
loop_
_entity.id
_entity.type
_entity.pdbx_description
1 polymer ?
#
loop_
_entity_poly.entity_id
_entity_poly.type
_entity_poly.pdbx_seq_one_letter_code
_entity_poly.pdbx_strand_id
1 'polypeptide(L)'
;MLVYHKLFAFVTIILTALHALAYLLDGDSTGFHDQMVTGMISFMGMMAMYILSLNFIRRKFFDVFIRLHWLLFFVMAFFTVVHGAPIIFVGLIPWVIDMLFRVIYRPYKYANGSPFKRSNSTKRTRGVVSREQVKICALPGDITRISFLRINPHDTNESFEFEAGQYASPSYYSGIRSVFLQLLTKQ
;
A
#
# COMPACT_ATOMS: atom_id res chain seq x y z
N MET A 1 2.45 10.18 3.65
CA MET A 1 2.83 8.88 4.25
C MET A 1 4.04 8.21 3.59
N LEU A 2 4.21 8.28 2.26
CA LEU A 2 5.28 7.56 1.53
C LEU A 2 6.72 8.00 1.83
N VAL A 3 6.97 9.29 2.07
CA VAL A 3 8.34 9.80 2.36
C VAL A 3 8.83 9.30 3.72
N TYR A 4 8.02 9.50 4.76
CA TYR A 4 8.32 9.02 6.11
C TYR A 4 8.56 7.52 6.14
N HIS A 5 7.72 6.72 5.46
CA HIS A 5 7.91 5.27 5.41
C HIS A 5 9.29 4.87 4.85
N LYS A 6 9.77 5.52 3.78
CA LYS A 6 11.11 5.25 3.22
C LYS A 6 12.23 5.68 4.17
N LEU A 7 12.07 6.84 4.82
CA LEU A 7 13.04 7.34 5.79
C LEU A 7 13.16 6.39 6.99
N PHE A 8 12.04 5.99 7.58
CA PHE A 8 12.02 5.05 8.69
C PHE A 8 12.58 3.68 8.28
N ALA A 9 12.24 3.17 7.09
CA ALA A 9 12.85 1.93 6.59
C ALA A 9 14.38 2.01 6.51
N PHE A 10 14.91 3.12 6.00
CA PHE A 10 16.36 3.33 5.93
C PHE A 10 17.01 3.41 7.31
N VAL A 11 16.44 4.21 8.23
CA VAL A 11 16.93 4.34 9.60
C VAL A 11 16.90 2.99 10.34
N THR A 12 15.82 2.22 10.20
CA THR A 12 15.70 0.88 10.82
C THR A 12 16.76 -0.08 10.29
N ILE A 13 17.08 -0.07 8.99
CA ILE A 13 18.14 -0.92 8.42
C ILE A 13 19.50 -0.57 9.03
N ILE A 14 19.80 0.72 9.19
CA ILE A 14 21.05 1.16 9.83
C ILE A 14 21.10 0.71 11.29
N LEU A 15 20.05 0.95 12.07
CA LEU A 15 19.99 0.57 13.48
C LEU A 15 20.11 -0.95 13.68
N THR A 16 19.48 -1.73 12.80
CA THR A 16 19.54 -3.20 12.87
C THR A 16 20.92 -3.72 12.45
N ALA A 17 21.59 -3.09 11.48
CA ALA A 17 22.98 -3.40 11.16
C ALA A 17 23.93 -3.07 12.32
N LEU A 18 23.74 -1.92 12.99
CA LEU A 18 24.51 -1.55 14.18
C LEU A 18 24.27 -2.51 15.35
N HIS A 19 23.02 -2.93 15.55
CA HIS A 19 22.67 -3.94 16.55
C HIS A 19 23.38 -5.27 16.29
N ALA A 20 23.36 -5.77 15.04
CA ALA A 20 24.08 -6.98 14.66
C ALA A 20 25.61 -6.84 14.85
N LEU A 21 26.18 -5.68 14.50
CA LEU A 21 27.61 -5.42 14.69
C LEU A 21 28.00 -5.40 16.17
N ALA A 22 27.22 -4.74 17.02
CA ALA A 22 27.44 -4.72 18.47
C ALA A 22 27.41 -6.14 19.05
N TYR A 23 26.44 -6.95 18.60
CA TYR A 23 26.32 -8.35 19.01
C TYR A 23 27.54 -9.20 18.62
N LEU A 24 28.12 -8.99 17.44
CA LEU A 24 29.34 -9.68 17.01
C LEU A 24 30.58 -9.26 17.81
N LEU A 25 30.64 -8.00 18.26
CA LEU A 25 31.76 -7.47 19.05
C LEU A 25 31.73 -7.91 20.52
N ASP A 26 30.56 -8.26 21.05
CA ASP A 26 30.37 -8.65 22.46
C ASP A 26 31.00 -10.02 22.80
N GLY A 27 31.30 -10.85 21.80
CA GLY A 27 32.18 -12.02 21.93
C GLY A 27 31.67 -13.21 22.77
N ASP A 28 30.57 -13.08 23.51
CA ASP A 28 30.02 -14.12 24.40
C ASP A 28 29.02 -15.05 23.67
N SER A 29 29.47 -15.63 22.55
CA SER A 29 28.59 -16.30 21.57
C SER A 29 28.27 -17.77 21.85
N THR A 30 28.63 -18.32 23.02
CA THR A 30 28.52 -19.77 23.27
C THR A 30 27.09 -20.28 23.53
N GLY A 31 26.08 -19.42 23.65
CA GLY A 31 24.72 -19.82 24.03
C GLY A 31 23.57 -19.40 23.09
N PHE A 32 23.82 -18.65 22.03
CA PHE A 32 22.76 -17.89 21.34
C PHE A 32 22.66 -18.10 19.82
N HIS A 33 23.05 -19.29 19.33
CA HIS A 33 23.01 -19.60 17.91
C HIS A 33 21.63 -19.33 17.27
N ASP A 34 20.55 -19.67 17.98
CA ASP A 34 19.18 -19.49 17.49
C ASP A 34 18.76 -18.01 17.36
N GLN A 35 19.21 -17.15 18.28
CA GLN A 35 18.94 -15.71 18.21
C GLN A 35 19.72 -15.05 17.07
N MET A 36 20.96 -15.49 16.83
CA MET A 36 21.76 -15.01 15.71
C MET A 36 21.13 -15.39 14.37
N VAL A 37 20.67 -16.63 14.21
CA VAL A 37 20.04 -17.10 12.96
C VAL A 37 18.74 -16.35 12.69
N THR A 38 17.88 -16.21 13.69
CA THR A 38 16.60 -15.49 13.54
C THR A 38 16.81 -13.99 13.28
N GLY A 39 17.82 -13.38 13.92
CA GLY A 39 18.27 -12.01 13.65
C GLY A 39 18.81 -11.83 12.23
N MET A 40 19.60 -12.78 11.73
CA MET A 40 20.14 -12.75 10.37
C MET A 40 19.04 -12.90 9.32
N ILE A 41 18.09 -13.82 9.51
CA ILE A 41 16.95 -14.01 8.59
C ILE A 41 16.11 -12.74 8.52
N SER A 42 15.76 -12.14 9.67
CA SER A 42 14.97 -10.91 9.72
C SER A 42 15.70 -9.72 9.07
N PHE A 43 17.01 -9.58 9.32
CA PHE A 43 17.84 -8.54 8.68
C PHE A 43 17.92 -8.70 7.16
N MET A 44 18.20 -9.91 6.67
CA MET A 44 18.23 -10.21 5.23
C MET A 44 16.86 -9.99 4.58
N GLY A 45 15.77 -10.32 5.29
CA GLY A 45 14.41 -10.02 4.88
C GLY A 45 14.16 -8.52 4.71
N MET A 46 14.58 -7.69 5.68
CA MET A 46 14.48 -6.23 5.59
C MET A 46 15.28 -5.67 4.41
N MET A 47 16.50 -6.16 4.20
CA MET A 47 17.35 -5.75 3.08
C MET A 47 16.72 -6.10 1.73
N ALA A 48 16.23 -7.34 1.58
CA ALA A 48 15.53 -7.78 0.38
C ALA A 48 14.28 -6.93 0.10
N MET A 49 13.48 -6.64 1.12
CA MET A 49 12.33 -5.75 0.99
C MET A 49 12.73 -4.36 0.51
N TYR A 50 13.80 -3.78 1.06
CA TYR A 50 14.29 -2.46 0.67
C TYR A 50 14.76 -2.43 -0.78
N ILE A 51 15.58 -3.41 -1.20
CA ILE A 51 16.09 -3.52 -2.57
C ILE A 51 14.93 -3.66 -3.55
N LEU A 52 13.96 -4.56 -3.30
CA LEU A 52 12.79 -4.73 -4.16
C LEU A 52 11.90 -3.47 -4.21
N SER A 53 11.95 -2.63 -3.16
CA SER A 53 11.21 -1.37 -3.08
C SER A 53 11.84 -0.21 -3.84
N LEU A 54 13.04 -0.39 -4.41
CA LEU A 54 13.71 0.62 -5.22
C LEU A 54 12.83 1.06 -6.39
N ASN A 55 12.91 2.35 -6.73
CA ASN A 55 12.05 2.96 -7.75
C ASN A 55 12.19 2.26 -9.12
N PHE A 56 13.38 1.77 -9.45
CA PHE A 56 13.64 1.05 -10.70
C PHE A 56 12.84 -0.27 -10.78
N ILE A 57 12.97 -1.12 -9.75
CA ILE A 57 12.29 -2.42 -9.69
C ILE A 57 10.78 -2.22 -9.55
N ARG A 58 10.34 -1.32 -8.66
CA ARG A 58 8.92 -1.05 -8.41
C ARG A 58 8.18 -0.55 -9.65
N ARG A 59 8.82 0.27 -10.49
CA ARG A 59 8.22 0.79 -11.73
C ARG A 59 8.12 -0.29 -12.82
N LYS A 60 9.14 -1.15 -12.94
CA LYS A 60 9.21 -2.19 -13.98
C LYS A 60 8.37 -3.44 -13.64
N PHE A 61 8.35 -3.85 -12.38
CA PHE A 61 7.75 -5.11 -11.93
C PHE A 61 6.80 -4.93 -10.74
N PHE A 62 5.89 -3.95 -10.82
CA PHE A 62 5.02 -3.57 -9.68
C PHE A 62 4.21 -4.74 -9.09
N ASP A 63 3.67 -5.63 -9.93
CA ASP A 63 2.78 -6.71 -9.47
C ASP A 63 3.57 -7.75 -8.68
N VAL A 64 4.78 -8.07 -9.16
CA VAL A 64 5.73 -8.94 -8.45
C VAL A 64 6.22 -8.25 -7.18
N PHE A 65 6.54 -6.95 -7.26
CA PHE A 65 6.94 -6.14 -6.12
C PHE A 65 5.91 -6.21 -4.99
N ILE A 66 4.62 -5.95 -5.27
CA ILE A 66 3.59 -5.98 -4.22
C ILE A 66 3.49 -7.37 -3.60
N ARG A 67 3.47 -8.46 -4.40
CA ARG A 67 3.36 -9.82 -3.88
C ARG A 67 4.55 -10.20 -3.00
N LEU A 68 5.78 -9.94 -3.47
CA LEU A 68 6.99 -10.24 -2.71
C LEU A 68 7.12 -9.36 -1.47
N HIS A 69 6.75 -8.08 -1.55
CA HIS A 69 6.83 -7.18 -0.41
C HIS A 69 5.93 -7.63 0.73
N TRP A 70 4.71 -8.07 0.43
CA TRP A 70 3.80 -8.66 1.42
C TRP A 70 4.32 -9.97 1.99
N LEU A 71 4.78 -10.89 1.14
CA LEU A 71 5.33 -12.16 1.58
C LEU A 71 6.53 -11.96 2.52
N LEU A 72 7.49 -11.13 2.10
CA LEU A 72 8.68 -10.82 2.89
C LEU A 72 8.34 -10.08 4.18
N PHE A 73 7.32 -9.21 4.17
CA PHE A 73 6.85 -8.53 5.37
C PHE A 73 6.39 -9.53 6.44
N PHE A 74 5.58 -10.53 6.06
CA PHE A 74 5.12 -11.55 7.00
C PHE A 74 6.25 -12.42 7.52
N VAL A 75 7.15 -12.86 6.64
CA VAL A 75 8.34 -13.64 7.03
C VAL A 75 9.20 -12.84 8.01
N MET A 76 9.52 -11.59 7.68
CA MET A 76 10.31 -10.70 8.54
C MET A 76 9.61 -10.46 9.88
N ALA A 77 8.31 -10.18 9.89
CA ALA A 77 7.57 -9.94 11.12
C ALA A 77 7.58 -11.17 12.04
N PHE A 78 7.40 -12.37 11.49
CA PHE A 78 7.47 -13.62 12.24
C PHE A 78 8.86 -13.82 12.89
N PHE A 79 9.94 -13.74 12.10
CA PHE A 79 11.29 -13.93 12.62
C PHE A 79 11.71 -12.82 13.60
N THR A 80 11.20 -11.59 13.43
CA THR A 80 11.43 -10.48 14.38
C THR A 80 10.80 -10.76 15.74
N VAL A 81 9.60 -11.34 15.78
CA VAL A 81 8.94 -11.73 17.03
C VAL A 81 9.69 -12.88 17.69
N VAL A 82 10.10 -13.90 16.93
CA VAL A 82 10.89 -15.03 17.44
C VAL A 82 12.26 -14.57 17.97
N HIS A 83 12.88 -13.59 17.30
CA HIS A 83 14.13 -12.97 17.74
C HIS A 83 14.00 -12.18 19.06
N GLY A 84 12.78 -11.93 19.55
CA GLY A 84 12.54 -11.30 20.85
C GLY A 84 12.21 -9.81 20.78
N ALA A 85 11.73 -9.32 19.63
CA ALA A 85 11.29 -7.93 19.46
C ALA A 85 9.76 -7.77 19.35
N PRO A 86 8.98 -8.10 20.42
CA PRO A 86 7.52 -8.02 20.38
C PRO A 86 7.00 -6.58 20.27
N ILE A 87 7.84 -5.57 20.47
CA ILE A 87 7.46 -4.15 20.33
C ILE A 87 6.89 -3.82 18.93
N ILE A 88 7.19 -4.64 17.91
CA ILE A 88 6.60 -4.53 16.58
C ILE A 88 5.06 -4.50 16.60
N PHE A 89 4.41 -5.14 17.58
CA PHE A 89 2.95 -5.15 17.71
C PHE A 89 2.35 -3.76 17.94
N VAL A 90 3.10 -2.83 18.55
CA VAL A 90 2.65 -1.45 18.75
C VAL A 90 2.40 -0.75 17.41
N GLY A 91 3.20 -1.06 16.39
CA GLY A 91 2.99 -0.57 15.03
C GLY A 91 2.01 -1.42 14.22
N LEU A 92 2.08 -2.74 14.38
CA LEU A 92 1.28 -3.69 13.60
C LEU A 92 -0.21 -3.60 13.93
N ILE A 93 -0.59 -3.50 15.20
CA ILE A 93 -2.00 -3.51 15.62
C ILE A 93 -2.78 -2.31 15.04
N PRO A 94 -2.35 -1.05 15.20
CA PRO A 94 -3.04 0.09 14.58
C PRO A 94 -3.13 -0.03 13.06
N TRP A 95 -2.08 -0.56 12.42
CA TRP A 95 -2.06 -0.76 10.97
C TRP A 95 -3.04 -1.84 10.52
N VAL A 96 -3.18 -2.96 11.24
CA VAL A 96 -4.20 -3.99 10.95
C VAL A 96 -5.59 -3.40 11.06
N ILE A 97 -5.87 -2.62 12.11
CA ILE A 97 -7.16 -1.95 12.30
C ILE A 97 -7.45 -1.01 11.11
N ASP A 98 -6.49 -0.18 10.71
CA ASP A 98 -6.60 0.69 9.54
C ASP A 98 -6.85 -0.09 8.24
N MET A 99 -6.16 -1.21 8.03
CA MET A 99 -6.37 -2.10 6.88
C MET A 99 -7.78 -2.72 6.87
N LEU A 100 -8.26 -3.23 8.00
CA LEU A 100 -9.62 -3.78 8.10
C LEU A 100 -10.67 -2.71 7.78
N PHE A 101 -10.47 -1.48 8.28
CA PHE A 101 -11.33 -0.36 7.97
C PHE A 101 -11.33 -0.04 6.46
N ARG A 102 -10.15 -0.03 5.82
CA ARG A 102 -10.00 0.32 4.40
C ARG A 102 -10.47 -0.76 3.44
N VAL A 103 -10.23 -2.02 3.75
CA VAL A 103 -10.49 -3.17 2.85
C VAL A 103 -11.89 -3.73 3.05
N ILE A 104 -12.39 -3.76 4.29
CA ILE A 104 -13.67 -4.41 4.60
C ILE A 104 -14.74 -3.35 4.84
N TYR A 105 -14.56 -2.49 5.85
CA TYR A 105 -15.61 -1.56 6.26
C TYR A 105 -15.95 -0.53 5.19
N ARG A 106 -14.93 0.05 4.54
CA ARG A 106 -15.11 1.10 3.54
C ARG A 106 -15.87 0.57 2.30
N PRO A 107 -15.47 -0.52 1.64
CA PRO A 107 -16.24 -1.08 0.54
C PRO A 107 -17.60 -1.60 0.98
N TYR A 108 -17.73 -2.22 2.15
CA TYR A 108 -19.01 -2.67 2.68
C TYR A 108 -19.99 -1.50 2.87
N LYS A 109 -19.56 -0.40 3.50
CA LYS A 109 -20.39 0.80 3.67
C LYS A 109 -20.74 1.46 2.34
N TYR A 110 -19.84 1.45 1.37
CA TYR A 110 -20.11 2.00 0.04
C TYR A 110 -21.01 1.09 -0.82
N ALA A 111 -20.94 -0.23 -0.65
CA ALA A 111 -21.78 -1.20 -1.33
C ALA A 111 -23.18 -1.33 -0.71
N ASN A 112 -23.28 -1.30 0.63
CA ASN A 112 -24.50 -1.63 1.37
C ASN A 112 -25.13 -0.43 2.11
N GLY A 113 -24.49 0.75 2.10
CA GLY A 113 -24.93 1.91 2.87
C GLY A 113 -24.57 1.82 4.36
N SER A 114 -24.89 2.88 5.11
CA SER A 114 -24.71 2.91 6.58
C SER A 114 -25.65 1.90 7.24
N PRO A 115 -25.19 1.01 8.14
CA PRO A 115 -26.08 0.10 8.88
C PRO A 115 -27.08 0.85 9.77
N PHE A 116 -26.82 2.13 10.09
CA PHE A 116 -27.71 2.99 10.88
C PHE A 116 -28.73 3.78 10.03
N LYS A 117 -28.73 3.65 8.71
CA LYS A 117 -29.70 4.34 7.83
C LYS A 117 -30.47 3.30 7.01
N ARG A 118 -31.60 2.85 7.57
CA ARG A 118 -32.57 1.96 6.90
C ARG A 118 -33.10 2.69 5.66
N SER A 119 -32.67 2.30 4.48
CA SER A 119 -33.16 2.87 3.21
C SER A 119 -33.62 1.73 2.29
N ASN A 120 -34.93 1.68 2.05
CA ASN A 120 -35.62 0.74 1.17
C ASN A 120 -35.32 1.04 -0.31
N SER A 121 -34.10 0.82 -0.79
CA SER A 121 -33.82 0.90 -2.23
C SER A 121 -32.95 -0.26 -2.69
N THR A 122 -33.54 -1.09 -3.53
CA THR A 122 -32.95 -2.21 -4.26
C THR A 122 -31.83 -1.73 -5.19
N LYS A 123 -30.72 -2.50 -5.23
CA LYS A 123 -29.56 -2.38 -6.13
C LYS A 123 -28.91 -0.99 -6.23
N ARG A 124 -27.87 -0.76 -5.42
CA ARG A 124 -26.93 0.38 -5.54
C ARG A 124 -25.52 -0.10 -5.91
N THR A 125 -25.23 -0.27 -7.18
CA THR A 125 -23.85 -0.28 -7.68
C THR A 125 -23.42 1.16 -7.94
N ARG A 126 -23.08 1.90 -6.88
CA ARG A 126 -22.51 3.25 -6.98
C ARG A 126 -20.98 3.16 -7.09
N GLY A 127 -20.41 3.82 -8.11
CA GLY A 127 -18.97 4.12 -8.15
C GLY A 127 -18.17 3.55 -9.31
N VAL A 128 -18.80 2.90 -10.29
CA VAL A 128 -18.12 2.51 -11.53
C VAL A 128 -18.47 3.54 -12.60
N VAL A 129 -17.59 4.53 -12.80
CA VAL A 129 -17.66 5.38 -14.00
C VAL A 129 -17.28 4.48 -15.18
N SER A 130 -18.17 4.34 -16.16
CA SER A 130 -17.88 3.53 -17.35
C SER A 130 -16.70 4.12 -18.11
N ARG A 131 -15.87 3.28 -18.75
CA ARG A 131 -14.66 3.74 -19.48
C ARG A 131 -14.97 4.81 -20.54
N GLU A 132 -16.19 4.81 -21.06
CA GLU A 132 -16.69 5.72 -22.09
C GLU A 132 -16.99 7.13 -21.55
N GLN A 133 -17.03 7.30 -20.22
CA GLN A 133 -17.33 8.58 -19.55
C GLN A 133 -16.09 9.33 -19.05
N VAL A 134 -14.88 8.86 -19.37
CA VAL A 134 -13.60 9.47 -18.92
C VAL A 134 -12.87 10.12 -20.11
N LYS A 135 -12.66 11.43 -20.05
CA LYS A 135 -11.82 12.19 -20.99
C LYS A 135 -10.42 12.38 -20.41
N ILE A 136 -9.39 12.04 -21.17
CA ILE A 136 -7.98 12.20 -20.78
C ILE A 136 -7.33 13.18 -21.76
N CYS A 137 -6.78 14.27 -21.24
CA CYS A 137 -6.06 15.27 -22.03
C CYS A 137 -4.68 15.54 -21.43
N ALA A 138 -3.63 15.49 -22.25
CA ALA A 138 -2.31 15.97 -21.86
C ALA A 138 -2.26 17.50 -21.94
N LEU A 139 -1.80 18.14 -20.87
CA LEU A 139 -1.56 19.58 -20.78
C LEU A 139 -0.04 19.85 -20.84
N PRO A 140 0.36 21.07 -21.23
CA PRO A 140 1.77 21.48 -21.16
C PRO A 140 2.34 21.29 -19.75
N GLY A 141 3.60 20.84 -19.66
CA GLY A 141 4.30 20.66 -18.38
C GLY A 141 4.13 19.29 -17.72
N ASP A 142 3.96 18.22 -18.50
CA ASP A 142 3.81 16.83 -17.99
C ASP A 142 2.60 16.65 -17.05
N ILE A 143 1.51 17.36 -17.36
CA ILE A 143 0.27 17.29 -16.59
C ILE A 143 -0.77 16.49 -17.38
N THR A 144 -1.32 15.44 -16.78
CA THR A 144 -2.46 14.70 -17.36
C THR A 144 -3.75 15.13 -16.68
N ARG A 145 -4.68 15.73 -17.44
CA ARG A 145 -6.03 16.03 -16.96
C ARG A 145 -6.94 14.84 -17.23
N ILE A 146 -7.54 14.31 -16.17
CA ILE A 146 -8.57 13.28 -16.25
C ILE A 146 -9.89 13.91 -15.82
N SER A 147 -10.90 13.87 -16.68
CA SER A 147 -12.23 14.41 -16.42
C SER A 147 -13.27 13.32 -16.59
N PHE A 148 -14.19 13.23 -15.64
CA PHE A 148 -15.31 12.27 -15.68
C PHE A 148 -16.63 13.01 -15.50
N LEU A 149 -17.72 12.46 -16.04
CA LEU A 149 -19.03 13.05 -15.84
C LEU A 149 -19.43 12.95 -14.36
N ARG A 150 -19.94 14.07 -13.83
CA ARG A 150 -20.42 14.19 -12.44
C ARG A 150 -21.68 13.37 -12.17
N ILE A 151 -22.48 13.14 -13.21
CA ILE A 151 -23.75 12.41 -13.16
C ILE A 151 -23.56 11.17 -14.02
N ASN A 152 -23.92 9.99 -13.51
CA ASN A 152 -24.01 8.78 -14.34
C ASN A 152 -25.42 8.68 -14.93
N PRO A 153 -25.63 9.03 -16.20
CA PRO A 153 -26.95 8.97 -16.83
C PRO A 153 -27.44 7.54 -17.10
N HIS A 154 -26.57 6.52 -17.03
CA HIS A 154 -26.92 5.15 -17.41
C HIS A 154 -27.36 4.24 -16.25
N ASP A 155 -27.04 4.55 -14.99
CA ASP A 155 -27.36 3.63 -13.87
C ASP A 155 -28.24 4.22 -12.75
N THR A 156 -28.05 5.48 -12.33
CA THR A 156 -28.72 5.94 -11.08
C THR A 156 -29.20 7.39 -11.06
N ASN A 157 -28.79 8.25 -12.00
CA ASN A 157 -29.08 9.70 -11.96
C ASN A 157 -28.62 10.40 -10.66
N GLU A 158 -27.66 9.79 -9.94
CA GLU A 158 -27.15 10.30 -8.68
C GLU A 158 -25.92 11.17 -8.95
N SER A 159 -25.90 12.39 -8.41
CA SER A 159 -24.79 13.33 -8.56
C SER A 159 -23.66 12.99 -7.58
N PHE A 160 -22.41 13.08 -8.06
CA PHE A 160 -21.26 13.09 -7.16
C PHE A 160 -21.23 14.44 -6.42
N GLU A 161 -21.58 14.40 -5.14
CA GLU A 161 -21.50 15.54 -4.22
C GLU A 161 -20.11 15.60 -3.59
N PHE A 162 -19.50 16.77 -3.67
CA PHE A 162 -18.22 17.07 -3.06
C PHE A 162 -18.17 18.54 -2.70
N GLU A 163 -17.37 18.86 -1.69
CA GLU A 163 -17.09 20.24 -1.29
C GLU A 163 -15.75 20.70 -1.84
N ALA A 164 -15.61 22.02 -2.03
CA ALA A 164 -14.34 22.60 -2.46
C ALA A 164 -13.23 22.24 -1.48
N GLY A 165 -12.09 21.77 -2.01
CA GLY A 165 -10.95 21.32 -1.21
C GLY A 165 -10.97 19.84 -0.81
N GLN A 166 -12.01 19.08 -1.16
CA GLN A 166 -12.02 17.62 -0.97
C GLN A 166 -11.20 16.90 -2.06
N TYR A 167 -10.45 15.88 -1.65
CA TYR A 167 -9.65 15.05 -2.54
C TYR A 167 -10.24 13.64 -2.63
N ALA A 168 -10.28 13.10 -3.84
CA ALA A 168 -10.62 11.70 -4.09
C ALA A 168 -9.35 10.86 -4.28
N SER A 169 -9.39 9.61 -3.83
CA SER A 169 -8.32 8.62 -4.08
C SER A 169 -8.79 7.63 -5.14
N PRO A 170 -8.44 7.83 -6.42
CA PRO A 170 -8.83 6.92 -7.49
C PRO A 170 -8.06 5.60 -7.38
N SER A 171 -8.76 4.48 -7.61
CA SER A 171 -8.14 3.16 -7.74
C SER A 171 -8.35 2.66 -9.16
N TYR A 172 -7.26 2.29 -9.83
CA TYR A 172 -7.29 1.83 -11.22
C TYR A 172 -7.09 0.31 -11.28
N TYR A 173 -8.12 -0.42 -11.70
CA TYR A 173 -8.01 -1.85 -12.02
C TYR A 173 -7.31 -2.05 -13.37
N SER A 174 -6.61 -3.18 -13.52
CA SER A 174 -5.50 -3.46 -14.45
C SER A 174 -5.66 -2.97 -15.91
N GLY A 175 -6.88 -2.86 -16.45
CA GLY A 175 -7.09 -2.44 -17.84
C GLY A 175 -6.85 -0.95 -18.14
N ILE A 176 -6.90 -0.04 -17.15
CA ILE A 176 -6.59 1.40 -17.37
C ILE A 176 -5.08 1.66 -17.30
N ARG A 177 -4.34 0.75 -16.65
CA ARG A 177 -2.90 0.84 -16.46
C ARG A 177 -2.12 0.75 -17.77
N SER A 178 -2.62 -0.03 -18.75
CA SER A 178 -2.06 -0.13 -20.10
C SER A 178 -2.13 1.20 -20.85
N VAL A 179 -3.27 1.91 -20.77
CA VAL A 179 -3.46 3.22 -21.44
C VAL A 179 -2.60 4.30 -20.77
N PHE A 180 -2.50 4.30 -19.44
CA PHE A 180 -1.67 5.25 -18.71
C PHE A 180 -0.16 4.99 -18.92
N LEU A 181 0.26 3.73 -19.00
CA LEU A 181 1.63 3.37 -19.34
C LEU A 181 1.97 3.75 -20.79
N GLN A 182 1.06 3.54 -21.74
CA GLN A 182 1.25 3.97 -23.14
C GLN A 182 1.32 5.49 -23.30
N LEU A 183 0.61 6.27 -22.48
CA LEU A 183 0.71 7.73 -22.48
C LEU A 183 2.01 8.22 -21.84
N LEU A 184 2.54 7.52 -20.84
CA LEU A 184 3.81 7.84 -20.21
C LEU A 184 5.05 7.39 -21.00
N THR A 185 4.93 6.40 -21.88
CA THR A 185 6.05 5.94 -22.73
C THR A 185 6.07 6.56 -24.13
N LYS A 186 5.16 7.51 -24.42
CA LYS A 186 5.14 8.29 -25.67
C LYS A 186 5.73 9.70 -25.52
N GLN A 187 6.46 9.96 -24.44
CA GLN A 187 7.44 11.05 -24.35
C GLN A 187 8.84 10.46 -24.37
#